data_AF-A0A8H6DSQ0-F1
#
_entry.id   AF-A0A8H6DSQ0-F1
#
_cell.length_a   1.000
_cell.length_b   1.000
_cell.length_c   1.000
_cell.angle_alpha   90.00
_cell.angle_beta   90.00
_cell.angle_gamma   90.00
#
_symmetry.space_group_name_H-M   'P 1'
#
loop_
_entity.id
_entity.type
_entity.pdbx_description
1 polymer ?
#
loop_
_entity_poly.entity_id
_entity_poly.type
_entity_poly.pdbx_seq_one_letter_code
_entity_poly.pdbx_strand_id
1 'polypeptide(L)'
;MKSFISALAFAGAASAHCTIWGVSVNNKDLGYGNSQGGYIDTPPNNSPVTDVTSKAMECNVANIKASKSISINPGDEVAVQWFHNGPGAGDQIIDGSHKGPINVYMSKAGSSMSWTKIAEDGWDGKSWAVTKLRDGAYNGKKGQHTFKMPNVAAGDYIIRPEIIALHEGNRPSGAQFYMGCTLT
;
A
#
# COMPACT_ATOMS: atom_id res chain seq x y z
N MET A 1 4.10 12.47 55.43
CA MET A 1 4.58 12.15 54.07
C MET A 1 3.50 11.35 53.37
N LYS A 2 2.82 11.91 52.37
CA LYS A 2 1.83 11.19 51.55
C LYS A 2 2.44 11.06 50.16
N SER A 3 3.03 9.90 49.86
CA SER A 3 3.54 9.61 48.52
C SER A 3 2.36 9.32 47.59
N PHE A 4 2.21 10.16 46.56
CA PHE A 4 1.38 9.84 45.41
C PHE A 4 2.23 9.09 44.39
N ILE A 5 1.87 7.84 44.11
CA ILE A 5 2.41 7.10 42.96
C ILE A 5 1.52 7.45 41.76
N SER A 6 2.02 8.28 40.86
CA SER A 6 1.38 8.52 39.56
C SER A 6 1.72 7.36 38.63
N ALA A 7 0.73 6.54 38.29
CA ALA A 7 0.85 5.55 37.22
C ALA A 7 0.84 6.29 35.86
N LEU A 8 1.99 6.33 35.18
CA LEU A 8 2.04 6.74 33.77
C LEU A 8 1.45 5.63 32.92
N ALA A 9 0.22 5.83 32.43
CA ALA A 9 -0.31 5.05 31.32
C ALA A 9 0.42 5.48 30.04
N PHE A 10 1.39 4.68 29.59
CA PHE A 10 1.95 4.82 28.24
C PHE A 10 0.90 4.35 27.23
N ALA A 11 0.16 5.29 26.63
CA ALA A 11 -0.59 5.02 25.42
C ALA A 11 0.42 4.84 24.28
N GLY A 12 0.80 3.58 24.01
CA GLY A 12 1.55 3.27 22.80
C GLY A 12 0.72 3.62 21.57
N ALA A 13 1.26 4.43 20.67
CA ALA A 13 0.68 4.60 19.35
C ALA A 13 0.82 3.26 18.61
N ALA A 14 -0.26 2.47 18.57
CA ALA A 14 -0.27 1.22 17.84
C ALA A 14 -0.26 1.54 16.33
N SER A 15 0.83 1.17 15.65
CA SER A 15 0.98 1.33 14.21
C SER A 15 0.25 0.23 13.45
N ALA A 16 -1.08 0.24 13.51
CA ALA A 16 -1.89 -0.85 12.96
C ALA A 16 -2.00 -0.81 11.42
N HIS A 17 -2.13 0.38 10.84
CA HIS A 17 -2.66 0.55 9.49
C HIS A 17 -1.66 1.24 8.54
N CYS A 18 -1.85 1.19 7.22
CA CYS A 18 -0.91 1.78 6.27
C CYS A 18 -1.55 2.47 5.06
N THR A 19 -0.80 3.36 4.42
CA THR A 19 -1.09 3.92 3.09
C THR A 19 0.17 3.93 2.22
N ILE A 20 0.03 4.32 0.94
CA ILE A 20 1.14 4.40 -0.01
C ILE A 20 1.80 5.78 0.10
N TRP A 21 3.12 5.80 0.24
CA TRP A 21 3.95 7.00 0.25
C TRP A 21 4.40 7.42 -1.15
N GLY A 22 4.82 6.46 -1.97
CA GLY A 22 5.47 6.74 -3.23
C GLY A 22 5.87 5.47 -3.98
N VAL A 23 6.50 5.69 -5.12
CA VAL A 23 6.96 4.64 -6.03
C VAL A 23 8.43 4.88 -6.38
N SER A 24 9.21 3.81 -6.50
CA SER A 24 10.52 3.83 -7.14
C SER A 24 10.51 3.01 -8.42
N VAL A 25 11.26 3.43 -9.44
CA VAL A 25 11.43 2.71 -10.71
C VAL A 25 12.91 2.45 -10.93
N ASN A 26 13.30 1.18 -11.11
CA ASN A 26 14.71 0.75 -11.25
C ASN A 26 15.60 1.36 -10.13
N ASN A 27 15.16 1.22 -8.88
CA ASN A 27 15.79 1.80 -7.68
C ASN A 27 15.86 3.33 -7.58
N LYS A 28 15.33 4.07 -8.56
CA LYS A 28 15.19 5.53 -8.50
C LYS A 28 13.88 5.90 -7.80
N ASP A 29 13.99 6.48 -6.61
CA ASP A 29 12.84 7.04 -5.89
C ASP A 29 12.25 8.23 -6.65
N LEU A 30 10.93 8.20 -6.89
CA LEU A 30 10.19 9.28 -7.54
C LEU A 30 9.69 10.34 -6.55
N GLY A 31 10.00 10.19 -5.26
CA GLY A 31 9.64 11.11 -4.20
C GLY A 31 8.19 10.97 -3.74
N TYR A 32 7.74 11.94 -2.94
CA TYR A 32 6.45 11.89 -2.27
C TYR A 32 5.27 11.97 -3.24
N GLY A 33 4.58 10.84 -3.43
CA GLY A 33 3.50 10.71 -4.42
C GLY A 33 2.11 10.97 -3.87
N ASN A 34 1.90 10.79 -2.56
CA ASN A 34 0.61 10.93 -1.87
C ASN A 34 0.41 12.35 -1.32
N SER A 35 0.49 13.34 -2.21
CA SER A 35 0.36 14.75 -1.88
C SER A 35 -0.48 15.50 -2.90
N GLN A 36 -0.88 16.73 -2.56
CA GLN A 36 -1.48 17.63 -3.52
C GLN A 36 -0.53 17.84 -4.71
N GLY A 37 -0.99 17.57 -5.92
CA GLY A 37 -0.15 17.64 -7.11
C GLY A 37 0.75 16.42 -7.32
N GLY A 38 0.54 15.34 -6.57
CA GLY A 38 1.25 14.07 -6.68
C GLY A 38 0.64 13.12 -7.72
N TYR A 39 1.14 11.88 -7.73
CA TYR A 39 0.78 10.83 -8.68
C TYR A 39 -0.03 9.70 -8.06
N ILE A 40 -0.40 9.79 -6.77
CA ILE A 40 -1.20 8.80 -6.04
C ILE A 40 -2.56 9.39 -5.63
N ASP A 41 -3.62 8.65 -5.92
CA ASP A 41 -4.95 8.86 -5.33
C ASP A 41 -4.88 8.57 -3.82
N THR A 42 -4.89 9.61 -3.02
CA THR A 42 -4.53 9.56 -1.59
C THR A 42 -5.79 9.59 -0.72
N PRO A 43 -6.00 8.58 0.15
CA PRO A 43 -7.08 8.62 1.14
C PRO A 43 -6.78 9.63 2.26
N PRO A 44 -7.79 10.13 2.98
CA PRO A 44 -7.60 11.13 4.04
C PRO A 44 -6.94 10.56 5.30
N ASN A 45 -6.91 9.23 5.44
CA ASN A 45 -6.32 8.51 6.56
C ASN A 45 -5.95 7.07 6.13
N ASN A 46 -5.44 6.27 7.05
CA ASN A 46 -5.02 4.90 6.83
C ASN A 46 -6.09 3.84 7.17
N SER A 47 -7.35 4.22 7.35
CA SER A 47 -8.42 3.25 7.63
C SER A 47 -8.59 2.27 6.46
N PRO A 48 -8.93 1.01 6.73
CA PRO A 48 -9.13 0.03 5.67
C PRO A 48 -10.48 0.23 4.99
N VAL A 49 -10.57 -0.19 3.74
CA VAL A 49 -11.86 -0.50 3.11
C VAL A 49 -12.25 -1.93 3.52
N THR A 50 -13.51 -2.18 3.82
CA THR A 50 -14.01 -3.52 4.22
C THR A 50 -15.20 -4.00 3.38
N ASP A 51 -15.97 -3.07 2.81
CA ASP A 51 -17.08 -3.37 1.92
C ASP A 51 -16.59 -3.55 0.47
N VAL A 52 -16.54 -4.81 0.03
CA VAL A 52 -16.09 -5.20 -1.32
C VAL A 52 -17.03 -4.74 -2.44
N THR A 53 -18.24 -4.28 -2.13
CA THR A 53 -19.21 -3.76 -3.10
C THR A 53 -19.11 -2.24 -3.30
N SER A 54 -18.36 -1.57 -2.43
CA SER A 54 -18.18 -0.12 -2.47
C SER A 54 -17.31 0.32 -3.65
N LYS A 55 -17.61 1.50 -4.22
CA LYS A 55 -16.77 2.16 -5.21
C LYS A 55 -15.35 2.44 -4.68
N ALA A 56 -15.20 2.57 -3.36
CA ALA A 56 -13.90 2.74 -2.71
C ALA A 56 -12.95 1.54 -2.96
N MET A 57 -13.46 0.37 -3.35
CA MET A 57 -12.59 -0.75 -3.70
C MET A 57 -11.71 -0.48 -4.92
N GLU A 58 -12.08 0.43 -5.82
CA GLU A 58 -11.25 0.68 -7.00
C GLU A 58 -9.93 1.36 -6.63
N CYS A 59 -9.99 2.52 -5.98
CA CYS A 59 -8.82 3.36 -5.71
C CYS A 59 -8.83 4.00 -4.31
N ASN A 60 -9.51 3.36 -3.35
CA ASN A 60 -9.79 3.90 -2.02
C ASN A 60 -10.68 5.16 -2.07
N VAL A 61 -11.02 5.72 -0.90
CA VAL A 61 -11.70 7.02 -0.77
C VAL A 61 -10.72 8.16 -1.07
N ALA A 62 -10.41 8.35 -2.36
CA ALA A 62 -9.40 9.31 -2.80
C ALA A 62 -9.80 10.78 -2.50
N ASN A 63 -9.39 11.28 -1.32
CA ASN A 63 -9.61 12.65 -0.88
C ASN A 63 -8.76 13.64 -1.69
N ILE A 64 -7.55 13.24 -2.06
CA ILE A 64 -6.68 13.97 -2.99
C ILE A 64 -6.49 13.09 -4.22
N LYS A 65 -6.87 13.61 -5.39
CA LYS A 65 -6.67 12.94 -6.67
C LYS A 65 -5.27 13.18 -7.22
N ALA A 66 -4.70 12.16 -7.83
CA ALA A 66 -3.47 12.29 -8.61
C ALA A 66 -3.67 13.32 -9.73
N SER A 67 -2.67 14.17 -9.95
CA SER A 67 -2.67 15.14 -11.05
C SER A 67 -1.41 15.07 -11.92
N LYS A 68 -0.57 14.06 -11.67
CA LYS A 68 0.64 13.75 -12.44
C LYS A 68 0.66 12.25 -12.73
N SER A 69 1.26 11.89 -13.86
CA SER A 69 1.64 10.52 -14.17
C SER A 69 3.12 10.28 -13.92
N ILE A 70 3.51 9.01 -13.75
CA ILE A 70 4.90 8.58 -13.68
C ILE A 70 5.24 7.69 -14.87
N SER A 71 6.36 7.94 -15.54
CA SER A 71 6.78 7.11 -16.68
C SER A 71 7.38 5.79 -16.20
N ILE A 72 6.80 4.68 -16.65
CA ILE A 72 7.28 3.31 -16.40
C ILE A 72 7.35 2.57 -17.74
N ASN A 73 8.50 1.99 -18.07
CA ASN A 73 8.65 1.19 -19.27
C ASN A 73 8.35 -0.29 -18.99
N PRO A 74 7.92 -1.05 -20.02
CA PRO A 74 7.91 -2.51 -19.95
C PRO A 74 9.23 -3.08 -19.42
N GLY A 75 9.15 -3.99 -18.46
CA GLY A 75 10.31 -4.65 -17.85
C GLY A 75 10.96 -3.89 -16.70
N ASP A 76 10.62 -2.61 -16.48
CA ASP A 76 11.10 -1.86 -15.32
C ASP A 76 10.69 -2.56 -14.01
N GLU A 77 11.60 -2.54 -13.04
CA GLU A 77 11.29 -2.96 -11.67
C GLU A 77 10.66 -1.79 -10.93
N VAL A 78 9.42 -1.97 -10.49
CA VAL A 78 8.65 -0.98 -9.75
C VAL A 78 8.58 -1.39 -8.29
N ALA A 79 8.92 -0.48 -7.38
CA ALA A 79 8.78 -0.67 -5.94
C ALA A 79 7.71 0.28 -5.39
N VAL A 80 6.68 -0.26 -4.75
CA VAL A 80 5.64 0.53 -4.06
C VAL A 80 6.02 0.66 -2.60
N GLN A 81 6.12 1.90 -2.11
CA GLN A 81 6.45 2.19 -0.72
C GLN A 81 5.19 2.43 0.11
N TRP A 82 5.02 1.63 1.16
CA TRP A 82 3.97 1.75 2.17
C TRP A 82 4.52 2.36 3.46
N PHE A 83 3.64 3.02 4.21
CA PHE A 83 3.99 3.63 5.50
C PHE A 83 2.78 3.72 6.43
N HIS A 84 3.04 3.93 7.72
CA HIS A 84 2.02 4.26 8.72
C HIS A 84 2.09 5.74 9.13
N ASN A 85 3.27 6.20 9.56
CA ASN A 85 3.51 7.56 10.04
C ASN A 85 4.40 8.40 9.11
N GLY A 86 5.37 7.77 8.45
CA GLY A 86 6.21 8.43 7.44
C GLY A 86 7.18 7.47 6.74
N PRO A 87 7.99 7.94 5.78
CA PRO A 87 8.82 7.06 4.94
C PRO A 87 10.11 6.59 5.63
N GLY A 88 10.34 6.99 6.88
CA GLY A 88 11.61 6.78 7.57
C GLY A 88 11.84 5.33 7.98
N ALA A 89 13.10 4.93 8.12
CA ALA A 89 13.49 3.57 8.48
C ALA A 89 12.99 3.09 9.87
N GLY A 90 12.55 4.02 10.72
CA GLY A 90 11.95 3.75 12.02
C GLY A 90 10.43 3.50 11.96
N ASP A 91 9.78 3.66 10.81
CA ASP A 91 8.36 3.34 10.67
C ASP A 91 8.16 1.82 10.75
N GLN A 92 7.11 1.42 11.47
CA GLN A 92 6.68 0.03 11.57
C GLN A 92 5.94 -0.45 10.32
N ILE A 93 5.60 0.47 9.40
CA ILE A 93 4.93 0.27 8.11
C ILE A 93 3.47 -0.14 8.27
N ILE A 94 3.25 -1.28 8.91
CA ILE A 94 1.96 -1.89 9.24
C ILE A 94 2.19 -2.86 10.41
N ASP A 95 1.20 -3.10 11.26
CA ASP A 95 1.38 -3.99 12.40
C ASP A 95 1.64 -5.43 11.94
N GLY A 96 2.51 -6.13 12.67
CA GLY A 96 2.90 -7.50 12.33
C GLY A 96 1.74 -8.52 12.35
N SER A 97 0.64 -8.20 13.05
CA SER A 97 -0.60 -8.98 13.09
C SER A 97 -1.37 -8.97 11.78
N HIS A 98 -1.18 -7.97 10.91
CA HIS A 98 -1.92 -7.78 9.66
C HIS A 98 -1.45 -8.72 8.55
N LYS A 99 -1.28 -10.00 8.88
CA LYS A 99 -0.87 -11.04 7.93
C LYS A 99 -1.85 -11.11 6.77
N GLY A 100 -1.30 -11.25 5.57
CA GLY A 100 -2.10 -11.36 4.37
C GLY A 100 -1.29 -11.12 3.10
N PRO A 101 -1.94 -11.27 1.93
CA PRO A 101 -1.31 -11.13 0.63
C PRO A 101 -1.10 -9.67 0.23
N ILE A 102 -0.24 -9.47 -0.77
CA ILE A 102 -0.09 -8.24 -1.54
C ILE A 102 -0.40 -8.58 -3.00
N ASN A 103 -1.28 -7.83 -3.62
CA ASN A 103 -1.62 -7.94 -5.04
C ASN A 103 -1.33 -6.61 -5.75
N VAL A 104 -1.02 -6.68 -7.05
CA VAL A 104 -0.95 -5.49 -7.90
C VAL A 104 -1.81 -5.72 -9.13
N TYR A 105 -2.69 -4.75 -9.39
CA TYR A 105 -3.55 -4.74 -10.56
C TYR A 105 -3.21 -3.56 -11.46
N MET A 106 -3.55 -3.70 -12.73
CA MET A 106 -3.39 -2.65 -13.73
C MET A 106 -4.66 -2.55 -14.57
N SER A 107 -5.06 -1.32 -14.90
CA SER A 107 -6.09 -1.02 -15.87
C SER A 107 -5.57 0.02 -16.84
N LYS A 108 -5.95 -0.06 -18.13
CA LYS A 108 -5.75 1.09 -19.03
C LYS A 108 -6.56 2.27 -18.52
N ALA A 109 -5.98 3.47 -18.53
CA ALA A 109 -6.70 4.66 -18.11
C ALA A 109 -7.83 4.98 -19.09
N GLY A 110 -8.99 5.36 -18.57
CA GLY A 110 -10.19 5.63 -19.35
C GLY A 110 -11.41 5.86 -18.47
N SER A 111 -12.59 5.98 -19.10
CA SER A 111 -13.86 6.18 -18.40
C SER A 111 -14.35 4.94 -17.64
N SER A 112 -13.83 3.76 -17.97
CA SER A 112 -14.10 2.51 -17.27
C SER A 112 -12.79 1.80 -16.96
N MET A 113 -12.72 1.17 -15.78
CA MET A 113 -11.57 0.40 -15.36
C MET A 113 -11.79 -1.08 -15.67
N SER A 114 -10.80 -1.71 -16.28
CA SER A 114 -10.76 -3.17 -16.48
C SER A 114 -9.47 -3.68 -15.88
N TRP A 115 -9.59 -4.31 -14.71
CA TRP A 115 -8.44 -4.70 -13.90
C TRP A 115 -7.85 -6.05 -14.33
N THR A 116 -6.57 -6.05 -14.65
CA THR A 116 -5.75 -7.25 -14.81
C THR A 116 -4.79 -7.35 -13.64
N LYS A 117 -4.74 -8.48 -12.96
CA LYS A 117 -3.70 -8.73 -11.94
C LYS A 117 -2.35 -8.92 -12.64
N ILE A 118 -1.34 -8.16 -12.21
CA ILE A 118 0.02 -8.18 -12.78
C ILE A 118 1.07 -8.70 -11.80
N ALA A 119 0.78 -8.73 -10.51
CA ALA A 119 1.62 -9.37 -9.50
C ALA A 119 0.80 -9.85 -8.29
N GLU A 120 1.30 -10.89 -7.61
CA GLU A 120 0.78 -11.36 -6.33
C GLU A 120 1.90 -11.98 -5.48
N ASP A 121 1.79 -11.82 -4.17
CA ASP A 121 2.54 -12.57 -3.17
C ASP A 121 1.60 -12.88 -2.01
N GLY A 122 1.57 -14.15 -1.59
CA GLY A 122 0.64 -14.68 -0.60
C GLY A 122 1.35 -15.29 0.60
N TRP A 123 0.88 -16.46 1.01
CA TRP A 123 1.57 -17.33 1.96
C TRP A 123 2.46 -18.32 1.21
N ASP A 124 3.75 -18.35 1.51
CA ASP A 124 4.71 -19.24 0.84
C ASP A 124 5.09 -20.49 1.66
N GLY A 125 4.35 -20.77 2.74
CA GLY A 125 4.69 -21.83 3.69
C GLY A 125 5.57 -21.38 4.87
N LYS A 126 6.14 -20.16 4.81
CA LYS A 126 7.00 -19.61 5.85
C LYS A 126 6.61 -18.20 6.29
N SER A 127 6.32 -17.31 5.33
CA SER A 127 6.05 -15.90 5.57
C SER A 127 4.93 -15.39 4.68
N TRP A 128 4.04 -14.59 5.25
CA TRP A 128 3.08 -13.78 4.48
C TRP A 128 3.78 -12.61 3.81
N ALA A 129 3.25 -12.15 2.67
CA ALA A 129 3.73 -10.95 1.97
C ALA A 129 3.86 -9.71 2.87
N VAL A 130 2.91 -9.45 3.77
CA VAL A 130 3.03 -8.35 4.75
C VAL A 130 4.25 -8.50 5.68
N THR A 131 4.66 -9.72 6.01
CA THR A 131 5.89 -9.95 6.81
C THR A 131 7.12 -9.59 5.99
N LYS A 132 7.18 -10.07 4.73
CA LYS A 132 8.26 -9.74 3.79
C LYS A 132 8.38 -8.23 3.56
N LEU A 133 7.25 -7.52 3.46
CA LEU A 133 7.19 -6.06 3.33
C LEU A 133 7.84 -5.36 4.52
N ARG A 134 7.47 -5.75 5.75
CA ARG A 134 8.01 -5.17 6.99
C ARG A 134 9.49 -5.46 7.18
N ASP A 135 9.93 -6.63 6.74
CA ASP A 135 11.32 -7.08 6.90
C ASP A 135 12.22 -6.59 5.75
N GLY A 136 11.66 -5.98 4.71
CA GLY A 136 12.38 -5.50 3.53
C GLY A 136 12.88 -6.64 2.63
N ALA A 137 12.21 -7.78 2.63
CA ALA A 137 12.67 -8.99 1.93
C ALA A 137 12.58 -8.90 0.40
N TYR A 138 11.86 -7.92 -0.16
CA TYR A 138 11.74 -7.74 -1.61
C TYR A 138 12.99 -7.14 -2.25
N ASN A 139 13.58 -6.13 -1.62
CA ASN A 139 14.70 -5.37 -2.19
C ASN A 139 15.68 -4.80 -1.14
N GLY A 140 15.63 -5.28 0.10
CA GLY A 140 16.43 -4.78 1.22
C GLY A 140 15.89 -3.51 1.88
N LYS A 141 14.78 -2.94 1.40
CA LYS A 141 14.16 -1.73 1.96
C LYS A 141 12.81 -2.06 2.61
N LYS A 142 12.67 -1.80 3.91
CA LYS A 142 11.42 -1.99 4.64
C LYS A 142 10.31 -1.14 4.04
N GLY A 143 9.10 -1.68 4.01
CA GLY A 143 7.93 -1.00 3.47
C GLY A 143 7.85 -0.98 1.95
N GLN A 144 8.81 -1.60 1.24
CA GLN A 144 8.75 -1.71 -0.21
C GLN A 144 8.44 -3.14 -0.64
N HIS A 145 7.44 -3.30 -1.51
CA HIS A 145 7.27 -4.52 -2.31
C HIS A 145 7.53 -4.19 -3.78
N THR A 146 8.02 -5.18 -4.53
CA THR A 146 8.42 -4.99 -5.93
C THR A 146 7.61 -5.85 -6.88
N PHE A 147 7.46 -5.37 -8.11
CA PHE A 147 6.96 -6.13 -9.25
C PHE A 147 7.64 -5.67 -10.54
N LYS A 148 7.56 -6.47 -11.59
CA LYS A 148 8.04 -6.08 -12.93
C LYS A 148 6.87 -5.58 -13.77
N MET A 149 7.06 -4.44 -14.44
CA MET A 149 6.05 -3.93 -15.36
C MET A 149 5.89 -4.90 -16.55
N PRO A 150 4.68 -5.41 -16.84
CA PRO A 150 4.48 -6.32 -17.96
C PRO A 150 4.67 -5.61 -19.31
N ASN A 151 4.89 -6.40 -20.36
CA ASN A 151 4.92 -5.89 -21.72
C ASN A 151 3.50 -5.64 -22.24
N VAL A 152 3.11 -4.35 -22.27
CA VAL A 152 1.80 -3.90 -22.74
C VAL A 152 1.94 -2.76 -23.75
N ALA A 153 0.87 -2.50 -24.50
CA ALA A 153 0.83 -1.38 -25.43
C ALA A 153 1.06 -0.05 -24.68
N ALA A 154 1.80 0.86 -25.30
CA ALA A 154 2.06 2.17 -24.73
C ALA A 154 0.77 2.97 -24.46
N GLY A 155 0.86 3.88 -23.49
CA GLY A 155 -0.20 4.80 -23.10
C GLY A 155 -0.43 4.80 -21.59
N ASP A 156 -1.44 5.54 -21.16
CA ASP A 156 -1.69 5.75 -19.73
C ASP A 156 -2.37 4.53 -19.10
N TYR A 157 -1.89 4.16 -17.91
CA TYR A 157 -2.45 3.10 -17.08
C TYR A 157 -2.64 3.59 -15.65
N ILE A 158 -3.47 2.84 -14.92
CA ILE A 158 -3.63 2.97 -13.48
C ILE A 158 -3.12 1.69 -12.85
N ILE A 159 -2.19 1.84 -11.92
CA ILE A 159 -1.65 0.76 -11.11
C ILE A 159 -2.28 0.81 -9.72
N ARG A 160 -2.83 -0.32 -9.28
CA ARG A 160 -3.52 -0.51 -7.99
C ARG A 160 -2.82 -1.61 -7.19
N PRO A 161 -1.82 -1.27 -6.37
CA PRO A 161 -1.30 -2.17 -5.36
C PRO A 161 -2.26 -2.27 -4.17
N GLU A 162 -2.37 -3.45 -3.59
CA GLU A 162 -3.33 -3.78 -2.54
C GLU A 162 -2.72 -4.73 -1.51
N ILE A 163 -2.82 -4.37 -0.22
CA ILE A 163 -2.65 -5.29 0.91
C ILE A 163 -4.04 -5.73 1.37
N ILE A 164 -4.22 -7.03 1.63
CA ILE A 164 -5.42 -7.56 2.28
C ILE A 164 -5.02 -8.11 3.65
N ALA A 165 -5.28 -7.41 4.73
CA ALA A 165 -5.00 -7.90 6.08
C ALA A 165 -6.12 -8.84 6.56
N LEU A 166 -5.74 -10.01 7.04
CA LEU A 166 -6.65 -11.12 7.34
C LEU A 166 -6.82 -11.43 8.84
N HIS A 167 -6.28 -10.58 9.73
CA HIS A 167 -6.34 -10.79 11.18
C HIS A 167 -7.78 -10.88 11.73
N GLU A 168 -8.75 -10.34 10.99
CA GLU A 168 -10.18 -10.43 11.27
C GLU A 168 -10.97 -11.11 10.14
N GLY A 169 -10.29 -11.74 9.18
CA GLY A 169 -10.89 -12.34 7.98
C GLY A 169 -11.78 -13.57 8.24
N ASN A 170 -11.93 -14.00 9.50
CA ASN A 170 -12.78 -15.12 9.90
C ASN A 170 -14.27 -14.74 10.06
N ARG A 171 -14.64 -13.47 9.85
CA ARG A 171 -16.03 -13.00 9.89
C ARG A 171 -16.38 -12.22 8.63
N PRO A 172 -17.68 -12.13 8.26
CA PRO A 172 -18.14 -11.29 7.16
C PRO A 172 -17.61 -9.86 7.29
N SER A 173 -17.12 -9.30 6.19
CA SER A 173 -16.52 -7.96 6.11
C SER A 173 -15.36 -7.71 7.09
N GLY A 174 -14.72 -8.77 7.61
CA GLY A 174 -13.58 -8.66 8.51
C GLY A 174 -12.22 -8.57 7.81
N ALA A 175 -12.13 -8.93 6.53
CA ALA A 175 -10.92 -8.65 5.74
C ALA A 175 -10.76 -7.14 5.56
N GLN A 176 -9.55 -6.64 5.78
CA GLN A 176 -9.23 -5.22 5.72
C GLN A 176 -8.35 -4.93 4.50
N PHE A 177 -8.83 -4.10 3.60
CA PHE A 177 -8.19 -3.83 2.33
C PHE A 177 -7.53 -2.45 2.36
N TYR A 178 -6.23 -2.39 2.08
CA TYR A 178 -5.45 -1.17 1.93
C TYR A 178 -4.98 -1.08 0.49
N MET A 179 -5.46 -0.08 -0.25
CA MET A 179 -5.07 0.16 -1.63
C MET A 179 -4.96 1.67 -1.90
N GLY A 180 -4.33 1.98 -3.02
CA GLY A 180 -4.36 3.30 -3.65
C GLY A 180 -4.10 3.12 -5.14
N CYS A 181 -4.36 4.15 -5.92
CA CYS A 181 -4.10 4.13 -7.37
C CYS A 181 -3.00 5.11 -7.73
N THR A 182 -2.11 4.68 -8.61
CA THR A 182 -1.07 5.52 -9.21
C THR A 182 -1.34 5.67 -10.70
N LEU A 183 -1.29 6.90 -11.20
CA LEU A 183 -1.36 7.17 -12.64
C LEU A 183 0.04 7.01 -13.25
N THR A 184 0.15 6.20 -14.31
CA THR A 184 1.42 5.89 -14.98
C THR A 184 1.33 6.17 -16.47
#